data_AF-A0A433RCM7-F1
#
_entry.id   AF-A0A433RCM7-F1
#
_cell.length_a   1.000
_cell.length_b   1.000
_cell.length_c   1.000
_cell.angle_alpha   90.00
_cell.angle_beta   90.00
_cell.angle_gamma   90.00
#
_symmetry.space_group_name_H-M   'P 1'
#
loop_
_entity.id
_entity.type
_entity.pdbx_description
1 polymer ?
#
loop_
_entity_poly.entity_id
_entity_poly.type
_entity_poly.pdbx_seq_one_letter_code
_entity_poly.pdbx_strand_id
1 'polypeptide(L)'
;MNDEIQELQALNGESFLRLLERSPSFLPLAEQIDDLRNVPNGQSPTRVVKLIEQVKASSFEMEEELSVLISRTGSGESDPDKRMEERNAALSLAYGGNPLSVVTSLSFQYWKSDPKELSELALYHLGLMAKEIRLMDKDLDKLRHYVNEALQEPRLKEDSYRMSGYAIMNENEFLKTILVHLKKIAVISDNYQTALYS
;
A
#
# COMPACT_ATOMS: atom_id res chain seq x y z
N MET A 1 -27.54 9.01 24.13
CA MET A 1 -27.61 8.06 23.00
C MET A 1 -27.00 8.62 21.71
N ASN A 2 -27.36 9.83 21.23
CA ASN A 2 -26.65 10.43 20.08
C ASN A 2 -25.21 10.89 20.42
N ASP A 3 -25.01 11.46 21.61
CA ASP A 3 -23.69 11.99 22.00
C ASP A 3 -22.64 10.88 22.21
N GLU A 4 -23.03 9.75 22.80
CA GLU A 4 -22.15 8.58 23.00
C GLU A 4 -21.70 7.94 21.68
N ILE A 5 -22.59 7.88 20.68
CA ILE A 5 -22.24 7.38 19.35
C ILE A 5 -21.25 8.33 18.66
N GLN A 6 -21.44 9.65 18.84
CA GLN A 6 -20.54 10.66 18.28
C GLN A 6 -19.16 10.65 18.93
N GLU A 7 -19.08 10.47 20.25
CA GLU A 7 -17.81 10.33 20.96
C GLU A 7 -17.05 9.08 20.51
N LEU A 8 -17.75 7.94 20.36
CA LEU A 8 -17.15 6.70 19.85
C LEU A 8 -16.64 6.85 18.41
N GLN A 9 -17.39 7.57 17.55
CA GLN A 9 -16.95 7.89 16.18
C GLN A 9 -15.72 8.81 16.17
N ALA A 10 -15.70 9.83 17.02
CA ALA A 10 -14.55 10.73 17.14
C ALA A 10 -13.28 9.98 17.63
N LEU A 11 -13.41 9.06 18.60
CA LEU A 11 -12.32 8.23 19.08
C LEU A 11 -11.79 7.26 18.00
N ASN A 12 -12.69 6.65 17.23
CA ASN A 12 -12.31 5.79 16.11
C ASN A 12 -11.61 6.59 15.00
N GLY A 13 -12.12 7.78 14.69
CA GLY A 13 -11.53 8.69 13.71
C GLY A 13 -10.15 9.18 14.13
N GLU A 14 -9.98 9.62 15.37
CA GLU A 14 -8.66 10.01 15.90
C GLU A 14 -7.66 8.84 15.84
N SER A 15 -8.11 7.63 16.18
CA SER A 15 -7.29 6.42 16.09
C SER A 15 -6.82 6.17 14.65
N PHE A 16 -7.70 6.28 13.66
CA PHE A 16 -7.32 6.18 12.24
C PHE A 16 -6.30 7.25 11.85
N LEU A 17 -6.54 8.52 12.22
CA LEU A 17 -5.62 9.62 11.91
C LEU A 17 -4.23 9.39 12.50
N ARG A 18 -4.15 8.93 13.76
CA ARG A 18 -2.88 8.59 14.41
C ARG A 18 -2.18 7.39 13.77
N LEU A 19 -2.94 6.40 13.31
CA LEU A 19 -2.37 5.28 12.55
C LEU A 19 -1.80 5.76 11.21
N LEU A 20 -2.53 6.62 10.50
CA LEU A 20 -2.08 7.19 9.25
C LEU A 20 -0.83 8.06 9.44
N GLU A 21 -0.81 8.96 10.43
CA GLU A 21 0.34 9.78 10.84
C GLU A 21 1.61 8.92 11.02
N ARG A 22 1.47 7.77 11.67
CA ARG A 22 2.57 6.87 12.03
C ARG A 22 2.90 5.83 10.97
N SER A 23 2.11 5.75 9.90
CA SER A 23 2.32 4.75 8.85
C SER A 23 3.70 4.91 8.22
N PRO A 24 4.42 3.80 7.96
CA PRO A 24 5.74 3.88 7.36
C PRO A 24 5.67 4.39 5.92
N SER A 25 6.78 4.94 5.45
CA SER A 25 7.00 5.23 4.04
C SER A 25 7.26 3.93 3.28
N PHE A 26 6.66 3.78 2.09
CA PHE A 26 6.90 2.65 1.19
C PHE A 26 8.00 2.93 0.15
N LEU A 27 8.61 4.12 0.17
CA LEU A 27 9.75 4.45 -0.67
C LEU A 27 10.92 3.43 -0.59
N PRO A 28 11.31 2.91 0.60
CA PRO A 28 12.38 1.92 0.69
C PRO A 28 12.11 0.64 -0.13
N LEU A 29 10.85 0.19 -0.20
CA LEU A 29 10.48 -0.96 -1.04
C LEU A 29 10.69 -0.65 -2.52
N ALA A 30 10.30 0.54 -2.99
CA ALA A 30 10.52 0.93 -4.37
C ALA A 30 12.02 1.03 -4.73
N GLU A 31 12.85 1.49 -3.79
CA GLU A 31 14.31 1.52 -3.95
C GLU A 31 14.90 0.11 -4.01
N GLN A 32 14.47 -0.80 -3.14
CA GLN A 32 14.89 -2.21 -3.18
C GLN A 32 14.49 -2.90 -4.50
N ILE A 33 13.31 -2.59 -5.04
CA ILE A 33 12.85 -3.09 -6.34
C ILE A 33 13.74 -2.56 -7.47
N ASP A 34 14.11 -1.27 -7.43
CA ASP A 34 15.05 -0.70 -8.40
C ASP A 34 16.44 -1.32 -8.27
N ASP A 35 16.93 -1.59 -7.06
CA ASP A 35 18.20 -2.29 -6.83
C ASP A 35 18.18 -3.70 -7.44
N LEU A 36 17.09 -4.45 -7.24
CA LEU A 36 16.90 -5.77 -7.84
C LEU A 36 16.84 -5.68 -9.38
N ARG A 37 16.13 -4.68 -9.90
CA ARG A 37 15.99 -4.45 -11.34
C ARG A 37 17.32 -4.09 -12.02
N ASN A 38 18.21 -3.41 -11.32
CA ASN A 38 19.49 -2.94 -11.87
C ASN A 38 20.65 -3.90 -11.58
N VAL A 39 20.38 -5.12 -11.09
CA VAL A 39 21.39 -6.16 -10.94
C VAL A 39 22.01 -6.46 -12.32
N PRO A 40 23.34 -6.32 -12.49
CA PRO A 40 24.00 -6.66 -13.74
C PRO A 40 23.88 -8.14 -14.08
N ASN A 41 23.77 -8.47 -15.36
CA ASN A 41 23.84 -9.86 -15.82
C ASN A 41 25.19 -10.49 -15.40
N GLY A 42 25.16 -11.75 -14.98
CA GLY A 42 26.34 -12.47 -14.48
C GLY A 42 26.76 -12.14 -13.03
N GLN A 43 25.94 -11.42 -12.26
CA GLN A 43 26.18 -11.25 -10.83
C GLN A 43 26.08 -12.60 -10.08
N SER A 44 26.72 -12.67 -8.90
CA SER A 44 26.65 -13.85 -8.04
C SER A 44 25.19 -14.18 -7.70
N PRO A 45 24.74 -15.44 -7.92
CA PRO A 45 23.37 -15.84 -7.60
C PRO A 45 22.95 -15.59 -6.15
N THR A 46 23.90 -15.71 -5.21
CA THR A 46 23.66 -15.40 -3.80
C THR A 46 23.24 -13.95 -3.57
N ARG A 47 23.80 -13.00 -4.33
CA ARG A 47 23.43 -11.58 -4.21
C ARG A 47 22.05 -11.32 -4.78
N VAL A 48 21.72 -11.91 -5.94
CA VAL A 48 20.40 -11.76 -6.55
C VAL A 48 19.31 -12.35 -5.65
N VAL A 49 19.52 -13.56 -5.12
CA VAL A 49 18.59 -14.20 -4.17
C VAL A 49 18.40 -13.34 -2.93
N LYS A 50 19.47 -12.76 -2.38
CA LYS A 50 19.35 -11.87 -1.22
C LYS A 50 18.46 -10.66 -1.52
N LEU A 51 18.63 -10.02 -2.68
CA LEU A 51 17.81 -8.88 -3.09
C LEU A 51 16.34 -9.28 -3.27
N ILE A 52 16.08 -10.44 -3.89
CA ILE A 52 14.73 -10.99 -4.04
C ILE A 52 14.06 -11.20 -2.67
N GLU A 53 14.76 -11.81 -1.71
CA GLU A 53 14.19 -12.04 -0.37
C GLU A 53 13.99 -10.75 0.42
N GLN A 54 14.83 -9.73 0.24
CA GLN A 54 14.61 -8.40 0.82
C GLN A 54 13.33 -7.76 0.27
N VAL A 55 13.18 -7.74 -1.06
CA VAL A 55 11.99 -7.20 -1.71
C VAL A 55 10.73 -7.96 -1.28
N LYS A 56 10.79 -9.30 -1.13
CA LYS A 56 9.66 -10.10 -0.62
C LYS A 56 9.27 -9.70 0.79
N ALA A 57 10.24 -9.57 1.70
CA ALA A 57 9.98 -9.17 3.08
C ALA A 57 9.31 -7.79 3.15
N SER A 58 9.86 -6.79 2.46
CA SER A 58 9.26 -5.44 2.47
C SER A 58 7.93 -5.36 1.70
N SER A 59 7.69 -6.24 0.72
CA SER A 59 6.38 -6.37 0.07
C SER A 59 5.31 -6.91 1.02
N PHE A 60 5.69 -7.87 1.87
CA PHE A 60 4.82 -8.41 2.90
C PHE A 60 4.51 -7.37 3.99
N GLU A 61 5.51 -6.61 4.44
CA GLU A 61 5.31 -5.49 5.37
C GLU A 61 4.34 -4.44 4.81
N MET A 62 4.47 -4.07 3.53
CA MET A 62 3.54 -3.16 2.87
C MET A 62 2.10 -3.71 2.83
N GLU A 63 1.93 -5.00 2.54
CA GLU A 63 0.62 -5.68 2.55
C GLU A 63 -0.03 -5.62 3.93
N GLU A 64 0.70 -5.95 4.99
CA GLU A 64 0.19 -5.91 6.37
C GLU A 64 -0.22 -4.50 6.78
N GLU A 65 0.65 -3.51 6.55
CA GLU A 65 0.40 -2.10 6.92
C GLU A 65 -0.82 -1.52 6.19
N LEU A 66 -0.92 -1.74 4.87
CA LEU A 66 -2.08 -1.28 4.11
C LEU A 66 -3.35 -1.98 4.58
N SER A 67 -3.30 -3.28 4.88
CA SER A 67 -4.46 -4.03 5.35
C SER A 67 -4.97 -3.49 6.70
N VAL A 68 -4.06 -3.16 7.63
CA VAL A 68 -4.40 -2.52 8.90
C VAL A 68 -5.08 -1.18 8.67
N LEU A 69 -4.50 -0.29 7.88
CA LEU A 69 -5.09 1.03 7.59
C LEU A 69 -6.45 0.94 6.91
N ILE A 70 -6.60 0.06 5.91
CA ILE A 70 -7.87 -0.17 5.21
C ILE A 70 -8.94 -0.66 6.17
N SER A 71 -8.62 -1.64 7.02
CA SER A 71 -9.58 -2.23 7.96
C SER A 71 -10.17 -1.21 8.95
N ARG A 72 -9.44 -0.11 9.20
CA ARG A 72 -9.82 0.97 10.11
C ARG A 72 -10.69 2.04 9.46
N THR A 73 -10.93 1.97 8.15
CA THR A 73 -11.80 2.91 7.44
C THR A 73 -13.29 2.53 7.54
N GLY A 74 -14.16 3.53 7.46
CA GLY A 74 -15.61 3.37 7.25
C GLY A 74 -16.49 3.63 8.47
N SER A 75 -16.05 4.45 9.43
CA SER A 75 -16.74 4.60 10.72
C SER A 75 -17.90 5.63 10.77
N GLY A 76 -18.07 6.47 9.74
CA GLY A 76 -19.01 7.60 9.79
C GLY A 76 -19.67 8.06 8.48
N GLU A 77 -19.70 7.22 7.44
CA GLU A 77 -20.25 7.59 6.12
C GLU A 77 -21.78 7.50 6.03
N SER A 78 -22.38 8.33 5.16
CA SER A 78 -23.82 8.35 4.90
C SER A 78 -24.33 7.15 4.08
N ASP A 79 -23.44 6.47 3.36
CA ASP A 79 -23.72 5.23 2.62
C ASP A 79 -22.78 4.10 3.11
N PRO A 80 -23.16 3.41 4.20
CA PRO A 80 -22.33 2.39 4.82
C PRO A 80 -22.06 1.18 3.92
N ASP A 81 -23.02 0.83 3.05
CA ASP A 81 -22.93 -0.37 2.20
C ASP A 81 -21.89 -0.15 1.09
N LYS A 82 -21.98 0.97 0.37
CA LYS A 82 -20.97 1.34 -0.63
C LYS A 82 -19.58 1.43 -0.01
N ARG A 83 -19.47 1.98 1.20
CA ARG A 83 -18.19 2.10 1.90
C ARG A 83 -17.61 0.73 2.24
N MET A 84 -18.46 -0.19 2.71
CA MET A 84 -18.04 -1.55 2.98
C MET A 84 -17.53 -2.25 1.70
N GLU A 85 -18.19 -2.05 0.56
CA GLU A 85 -17.74 -2.56 -0.74
C GLU A 85 -16.37 -2.00 -1.14
N GLU A 86 -16.17 -0.69 -1.08
CA GLU A 86 -14.89 -0.04 -1.40
C GLU A 86 -13.76 -0.56 -0.51
N ARG A 87 -14.01 -0.70 0.79
CA ARG A 87 -13.06 -1.25 1.75
C ARG A 87 -12.72 -2.70 1.43
N ASN A 88 -13.73 -3.54 1.16
CA ASN A 88 -13.52 -4.94 0.85
C ASN A 88 -12.77 -5.11 -0.48
N ALA A 89 -13.04 -4.27 -1.47
CA ALA A 89 -12.29 -4.22 -2.72
C ALA A 89 -10.83 -3.83 -2.48
N ALA A 90 -10.58 -2.82 -1.63
CA ALA A 90 -9.23 -2.39 -1.26
C ALA A 90 -8.47 -3.52 -0.54
N LEU A 91 -9.09 -4.18 0.44
CA LEU A 91 -8.51 -5.33 1.14
C LEU A 91 -8.17 -6.46 0.17
N SER A 92 -9.12 -6.83 -0.70
CA SER A 92 -8.91 -7.87 -1.72
C SER A 92 -7.69 -7.56 -2.60
N LEU A 93 -7.55 -6.30 -3.04
CA LEU A 93 -6.40 -5.88 -3.84
C LEU A 93 -5.10 -5.81 -3.03
N ALA A 94 -5.16 -5.42 -1.75
CA ALA A 94 -3.99 -5.39 -0.87
C ALA A 94 -3.41 -6.79 -0.66
N TYR A 95 -4.26 -7.83 -0.58
CA TYR A 95 -3.82 -9.23 -0.47
C TYR A 95 -3.49 -9.89 -1.82
N GLY A 96 -4.30 -9.66 -2.85
CA GLY A 96 -4.22 -10.40 -4.11
C GLY A 96 -3.45 -9.69 -5.23
N GLY A 97 -3.44 -8.36 -5.22
CA GLY A 97 -2.92 -7.51 -6.30
C GLY A 97 -1.62 -6.78 -5.94
N ASN A 98 -0.83 -7.32 -5.01
CA ASN A 98 0.31 -6.63 -4.42
C ASN A 98 1.66 -7.06 -5.04
N PRO A 99 2.76 -6.38 -4.65
CA PRO A 99 4.10 -6.72 -5.11
C PRO A 99 4.60 -8.12 -4.74
N LEU A 100 4.13 -8.69 -3.62
CA LEU A 100 4.59 -9.97 -3.10
C LEU A 100 4.32 -11.12 -4.09
N SER A 101 3.17 -11.10 -4.76
CA SER A 101 2.83 -12.11 -5.78
C SER A 101 3.82 -12.12 -6.95
N VAL A 102 4.17 -10.94 -7.47
CA VAL A 102 5.13 -10.78 -8.57
C VAL A 102 6.51 -11.23 -8.17
N VAL A 103 6.97 -10.80 -6.99
CA VAL A 103 8.33 -11.11 -6.52
C VAL A 103 8.45 -12.60 -6.19
N THR A 104 7.36 -13.24 -5.73
CA THR A 104 7.30 -14.69 -5.52
C THR A 104 7.43 -15.45 -6.85
N SER A 105 6.67 -15.06 -7.88
CA SER A 105 6.82 -15.66 -9.21
C SER A 105 8.21 -15.40 -9.80
N LEU A 106 8.75 -14.19 -9.61
CA LEU A 106 10.10 -13.85 -10.05
C LEU A 106 11.16 -14.73 -9.38
N SER A 107 11.06 -14.97 -8.07
CA SER A 107 11.95 -15.87 -7.34
C SER A 107 11.96 -17.26 -7.97
N PHE A 108 10.77 -17.79 -8.26
CA PHE A 108 10.62 -19.10 -8.91
C PHE A 108 11.22 -19.12 -10.34
N GLN A 109 10.97 -18.09 -11.15
CA GLN A 109 11.52 -17.98 -12.49
C GLN A 109 13.05 -17.88 -12.47
N TYR A 110 13.60 -17.07 -11.57
CA TYR A 110 15.04 -16.95 -11.37
C TYR A 110 15.67 -18.31 -11.00
N TRP A 111 15.05 -19.04 -10.07
CA TRP A 111 15.51 -20.38 -9.69
C TRP A 111 15.47 -21.38 -10.85
N LYS A 112 14.55 -21.24 -11.80
CA LYS A 112 14.46 -22.09 -12.99
C LYS A 112 15.36 -21.67 -14.16
N SER A 113 15.78 -20.41 -14.21
CA SER A 113 16.62 -19.88 -15.29
C SER A 113 17.99 -20.57 -15.36
N ASP A 114 18.49 -20.78 -16.58
CA ASP A 114 19.86 -21.22 -16.87
C ASP A 114 20.36 -20.51 -18.14
N PRO A 115 21.34 -19.59 -18.06
CA PRO A 115 22.04 -19.14 -16.85
C PRO A 115 21.11 -18.42 -15.85
N LYS A 116 21.57 -18.26 -14.59
CA LYS A 116 20.81 -17.63 -13.50
C LYS A 116 20.63 -16.13 -13.73
N GLU A 117 19.55 -15.75 -14.39
CA GLU A 117 19.29 -14.37 -14.82
C GLU A 117 17.81 -13.99 -14.65
N LEU A 118 17.56 -12.68 -14.49
CA LEU A 118 16.22 -12.12 -14.53
C LEU A 118 15.90 -11.75 -15.98
N SER A 119 14.74 -12.18 -16.46
CA SER A 119 14.31 -11.86 -17.83
C SER A 119 14.00 -10.36 -17.99
N GLU A 120 14.16 -9.83 -19.20
CA GLU A 120 13.79 -8.44 -19.51
C GLU A 120 12.33 -8.14 -19.13
N LEU A 121 11.44 -9.11 -19.32
CA LEU A 121 10.05 -9.04 -18.90
C LEU A 121 9.90 -8.81 -17.39
N ALA A 122 10.67 -9.53 -16.58
CA ALA A 122 10.68 -9.36 -15.12
C ALA A 122 11.22 -7.98 -14.73
N LEU A 123 12.33 -7.56 -15.35
CA LEU A 123 12.95 -6.25 -15.11
C LEU A 123 12.00 -5.08 -15.47
N TYR A 124 11.22 -5.24 -16.54
CA TYR A 124 10.21 -4.27 -16.95
C TYR A 124 9.08 -4.14 -15.92
N HIS A 125 8.51 -5.26 -15.46
CA HIS A 125 7.42 -5.26 -14.49
C HIS A 125 7.86 -4.77 -13.11
N LEU A 126 9.08 -5.11 -12.67
CA LEU A 126 9.68 -4.53 -11.46
C LEU A 126 9.76 -3.00 -11.58
N GLY A 127 10.17 -2.46 -12.74
CA GLY A 127 10.25 -1.03 -12.95
C GLY A 127 8.89 -0.32 -12.89
N LEU A 128 7.85 -0.93 -13.46
CA LEU A 128 6.48 -0.41 -13.35
C LEU A 128 5.99 -0.42 -11.89
N MET A 129 6.31 -1.49 -11.17
CA MET A 129 5.91 -1.67 -9.78
C MET A 129 6.60 -0.66 -8.85
N ALA A 130 7.92 -0.48 -8.95
CA ALA A 130 8.66 0.53 -8.19
C ALA A 130 8.09 1.94 -8.45
N LYS A 131 7.78 2.26 -9.71
CA LYS A 131 7.18 3.54 -10.09
C LYS A 131 5.83 3.74 -9.40
N GLU A 132 4.95 2.75 -9.43
CA GLU A 132 3.62 2.88 -8.84
C GLU A 132 3.67 2.97 -7.31
N ILE A 133 4.57 2.20 -6.67
CA ILE A 133 4.80 2.28 -5.20
C ILE A 133 5.29 3.67 -4.81
N ARG A 134 6.20 4.30 -5.58
CA ARG A 134 6.62 5.69 -5.32
C ARG A 134 5.49 6.70 -5.44
N LEU A 135 4.60 6.52 -6.41
CA LEU A 135 3.45 7.40 -6.57
C LEU A 135 2.49 7.26 -5.40
N MET A 136 2.20 6.02 -5.00
CA MET A 136 1.38 5.73 -3.84
C MET A 136 1.97 6.32 -2.57
N ASP A 137 3.27 6.09 -2.32
CA ASP A 137 3.96 6.63 -1.16
C ASP A 137 3.90 8.15 -1.13
N LYS A 138 4.15 8.83 -2.25
CA LYS A 138 4.04 10.29 -2.36
C LYS A 138 2.63 10.80 -2.02
N ASP A 139 1.59 10.12 -2.48
CA ASP A 139 0.21 10.54 -2.21
C ASP A 139 -0.20 10.25 -0.76
N LEU A 140 0.29 9.14 -0.18
CA LEU A 140 0.16 8.88 1.26
C LEU A 140 0.93 9.91 2.11
N ASP A 141 2.10 10.36 1.67
CA ASP A 141 2.90 11.35 2.38
C ASP A 141 2.19 12.71 2.45
N LYS A 142 1.47 13.10 1.39
CA LYS A 142 0.61 14.29 1.42
C LYS A 142 -0.52 14.13 2.45
N LEU A 143 -1.17 12.97 2.49
CA LEU A 143 -2.22 12.70 3.46
C LEU A 143 -1.67 12.75 4.89
N ARG A 144 -0.53 12.10 5.15
CA ARG A 144 0.19 12.18 6.43
C ARG A 144 0.50 13.61 6.82
N HIS A 145 0.98 14.42 5.87
CA HIS A 145 1.28 15.83 6.13
C HIS A 145 0.05 16.61 6.57
N TYR A 146 -1.07 16.48 5.85
CA TYR A 146 -2.33 17.14 6.24
C TYR A 146 -2.83 16.68 7.61
N VAL A 147 -2.74 15.37 7.88
CA VAL A 147 -3.14 14.81 9.18
C VAL A 147 -2.25 15.36 10.31
N ASN A 148 -0.94 15.46 10.08
CA ASN A 148 0.00 16.00 11.06
C ASN A 148 -0.30 17.46 11.39
N GLU A 149 -0.60 18.29 10.38
CA GLU A 149 -1.01 19.67 10.60
C GLU A 149 -2.31 19.74 11.42
N ALA A 150 -3.32 18.96 11.04
CA ALA A 150 -4.61 18.95 11.71
C ALA A 150 -4.55 18.44 13.16
N LEU A 151 -3.75 17.40 13.44
CA LEU A 151 -3.53 16.89 14.79
C LEU A 151 -2.75 17.87 15.69
N GLN A 152 -2.18 18.94 15.14
CA GLN A 152 -1.55 20.00 15.91
C GLN A 152 -2.49 21.18 16.20
N GLU A 153 -3.63 21.27 15.51
CA GLU A 153 -4.59 22.37 15.70
C GLU A 153 -5.37 22.24 17.02
N PRO A 154 -5.27 23.22 17.95
CA PRO A 154 -5.96 23.16 19.24
C PRO A 154 -7.49 23.08 19.12
N ARG A 155 -8.05 23.75 18.10
CA ARG A 155 -9.51 23.81 17.85
C ARG A 155 -10.09 22.49 17.38
N LEU A 156 -9.29 21.64 16.77
CA LEU A 156 -9.70 20.29 16.34
C LEU A 156 -9.71 19.32 17.53
N LYS A 157 -8.87 19.55 18.55
CA LYS A 157 -8.80 18.72 19.77
C LYS A 157 -9.93 18.98 20.76
N GLU A 158 -10.47 20.20 20.75
CA GLU A 158 -11.51 20.63 21.70
C GLU A 158 -12.94 20.37 21.18
N ASP A 159 -13.10 20.02 19.90
CA ASP A 159 -14.39 19.83 19.24
C ASP A 159 -14.48 18.44 18.58
N SER A 160 -15.11 17.50 19.29
CA SER A 160 -15.28 16.11 18.85
C SER A 160 -16.05 15.99 17.52
N TYR A 161 -16.96 16.92 17.23
CA TYR A 161 -17.72 16.92 15.98
C TYR A 161 -16.83 17.27 14.79
N ARG A 162 -15.95 18.28 14.95
CA ARG A 162 -14.96 18.63 13.92
C ARG A 162 -13.94 17.53 13.71
N MET A 163 -13.48 16.88 14.78
CA MET A 163 -12.55 15.76 14.69
C MET A 163 -13.15 14.59 13.91
N SER A 164 -14.40 14.23 14.21
CA SER A 164 -15.13 13.17 13.50
C SER A 164 -15.29 13.49 12.01
N GLY A 165 -15.75 14.70 11.67
CA GLY A 165 -15.88 15.14 10.27
C GLY A 165 -14.54 15.13 9.51
N TYR A 166 -13.47 15.60 10.14
CA TYR A 166 -12.13 15.58 9.57
C TYR A 166 -11.59 14.16 9.36
N ALA A 167 -11.83 13.26 10.31
CA ALA A 167 -11.44 11.86 10.20
C ALA A 167 -12.16 11.17 9.02
N ILE A 168 -13.47 11.35 8.87
CA ILE A 168 -14.25 10.80 7.76
C ILE A 168 -13.69 11.28 6.41
N MET A 169 -13.38 12.57 6.28
CA MET A 169 -12.78 13.11 5.05
C MET A 169 -11.43 12.44 4.73
N ASN A 170 -10.57 12.23 5.72
CA ASN A 170 -9.28 11.59 5.50
C ASN A 170 -9.39 10.10 5.25
N GLU A 171 -10.31 9.39 5.92
CA GLU A 171 -10.63 7.99 5.60
C GLU A 171 -11.05 7.85 4.13
N ASN A 172 -11.86 8.79 3.63
CA ASN A 172 -12.32 8.83 2.23
C ASN A 172 -11.19 9.05 1.24
N GLU A 173 -10.39 10.07 1.46
CA GLU A 173 -9.29 10.40 0.56
C GLU A 173 -8.20 9.32 0.60
N PHE A 174 -7.92 8.74 1.76
CA PHE A 174 -7.07 7.56 1.89
C PHE A 174 -7.59 6.41 1.02
N LEU A 175 -8.85 5.98 1.23
CA LEU A 175 -9.41 4.81 0.56
C LEU A 175 -9.46 4.98 -0.96
N LYS A 176 -9.85 6.16 -1.45
CA LYS A 176 -9.81 6.47 -2.88
C LYS A 176 -8.39 6.42 -3.44
N THR A 177 -7.44 7.03 -2.74
CA THR A 177 -6.04 7.10 -3.15
C THR A 177 -5.45 5.70 -3.28
N ILE A 178 -5.50 4.90 -2.21
CA ILE A 178 -4.90 3.57 -2.22
C ILE A 178 -5.60 2.62 -3.20
N LEU A 179 -6.93 2.72 -3.40
CA LEU A 179 -7.64 1.91 -4.39
C LEU A 179 -7.12 2.13 -5.81
N VAL A 180 -6.80 3.38 -6.18
CA VAL A 180 -6.25 3.70 -7.50
C VAL A 180 -4.91 3.03 -7.71
N HIS A 181 -4.02 3.10 -6.72
CA HIS A 181 -2.68 2.51 -6.81
C HIS A 181 -2.74 0.98 -6.77
N LEU A 182 -3.50 0.40 -5.84
CA LEU A 182 -3.65 -1.05 -5.71
C LEU A 182 -4.24 -1.68 -6.98
N LYS A 183 -5.21 -1.02 -7.64
CA LYS A 183 -5.71 -1.49 -8.94
C LYS A 183 -4.63 -1.53 -10.02
N LYS A 184 -3.76 -0.53 -10.08
CA LYS A 184 -2.67 -0.50 -11.07
C LYS A 184 -1.61 -1.53 -10.75
N ILE A 185 -1.24 -1.71 -9.48
CA ILE A 185 -0.32 -2.76 -9.05
C ILE A 185 -0.91 -4.13 -9.41
N ALA A 186 -2.20 -4.36 -9.17
CA ALA A 186 -2.88 -5.60 -9.55
C ALA A 186 -2.79 -5.86 -11.06
N VAL A 187 -3.05 -4.84 -11.89
CA VAL A 187 -2.91 -4.97 -13.36
C VAL A 187 -1.46 -5.28 -13.78
N ILE A 188 -0.47 -4.67 -13.13
CA ILE A 188 0.95 -4.98 -13.38
C ILE A 188 1.23 -6.44 -13.02
N SER A 189 0.73 -6.91 -11.86
CA SER A 189 0.88 -8.29 -11.41
C SER A 189 0.22 -9.29 -12.35
N ASP A 190 -1.03 -9.07 -12.73
CA ASP A 190 -1.80 -9.94 -13.64
C ASP A 190 -1.16 -10.03 -15.03
N ASN A 191 -0.66 -8.90 -15.55
CA ASN A 191 0.05 -8.88 -16.83
C ASN A 191 1.33 -9.71 -16.78
N TYR A 192 2.09 -9.62 -15.68
CA TYR A 192 3.29 -10.42 -15.50
C TYR A 192 2.97 -11.91 -15.41
N GLN A 193 2.00 -12.30 -14.56
CA GLN A 193 1.61 -13.71 -14.42
C GLN A 193 1.10 -14.27 -15.74
N THR A 194 0.23 -13.54 -16.44
CA THR A 194 -0.29 -13.97 -17.75
C THR A 194 0.83 -14.19 -18.76
N ALA A 195 1.80 -13.27 -18.82
CA ALA A 195 2.94 -13.38 -19.72
C ALA A 195 3.90 -14.54 -19.37
N LEU A 196 3.90 -15.04 -18.12
CA LEU A 196 4.68 -16.23 -17.74
C LEU A 196 4.05 -17.55 -18.20
N TYR A 197 2.74 -17.56 -18.50
CA TYR A 197 1.98 -18.77 -18.87
C TYR A 197 1.44 -18.74 -20.31
N SER A 198 1.78 -17.71 -21.08
CA SER A 198 1.43 -17.57 -22.51
C SER A 198 2.53 -18.15 -23.39
#